data_AF-A0A1S9TSD3-F1
#
_entry.id   AF-A0A1S9TSD3-F1
#
_cell.length_a   1.000
_cell.length_b   1.000
_cell.length_c   1.000
_cell.angle_alpha   90.00
_cell.angle_beta   90.00
_cell.angle_gamma   90.00
#
_symmetry.space_group_name_H-M   'P 1'
#
loop_
_entity.id
_entity.type
_entity.pdbx_description
1 polymer ?
#
loop_
_entity_poly.entity_id
_entity_poly.type
_entity_poly.pdbx_seq_one_letter_code
_entity_poly.pdbx_strand_id
1 'polypeptide(L)' 'MLDLGVLYDTDYECKVVTDELNAAYFRLNMPNSQSVFIACLAEIVSEKMKEIVDKDLILNNN' A
#
# COMPACT_ATOMS: atom_id res chain seq x y z
N MET A 1 -7.94 -1.69 0.52
CA MET A 1 -9.09 -2.50 0.11
C MET A 1 -8.69 -3.93 0.36
N LEU A 2 -9.58 -4.79 0.85
CA LEU A 2 -9.29 -6.23 0.90
C LEU A 2 -9.66 -6.82 -0.45
N ASP A 3 -8.73 -7.53 -1.09
CA ASP A 3 -8.95 -8.27 -2.33
C ASP A 3 -8.93 -9.78 -2.06
N LEU A 4 -9.24 -10.57 -3.09
CA LEU A 4 -9.33 -12.02 -2.97
C LEU A 4 -8.00 -12.65 -2.57
N GLY A 5 -6.86 -12.15 -3.04
CA GLY A 5 -5.55 -12.71 -2.68
C GLY A 5 -5.22 -12.51 -1.21
N VAL A 6 -5.54 -11.33 -0.66
CA VAL A 6 -5.37 -11.08 0.77
C VAL A 6 -6.32 -11.94 1.61
N LEU A 7 -7.59 -12.04 1.22
CA LEU A 7 -8.59 -12.81 1.99
C LEU A 7 -8.40 -14.32 1.89
N TYR A 8 -7.94 -14.82 0.74
CA TYR A 8 -7.83 -16.25 0.48
C TYR A 8 -6.42 -16.75 0.79
N ASP A 9 -5.41 -16.26 0.08
CA ASP A 9 -4.03 -16.75 0.23
C ASP A 9 -3.49 -16.42 1.63
N THR A 10 -3.78 -15.21 2.13
CA THR A 10 -3.23 -14.75 3.42
C THR A 10 -4.12 -15.11 4.60
N ASP A 11 -5.41 -14.80 4.58
CA ASP A 11 -6.26 -15.01 5.77
C ASP A 11 -6.76 -16.45 5.92
N TYR A 12 -6.91 -17.19 4.82
CA TYR A 12 -7.38 -18.58 4.85
C TYR A 12 -6.23 -19.58 4.73
N GLU A 13 -5.49 -19.59 3.62
CA GLU A 13 -4.46 -20.62 3.39
C GLU A 13 -3.32 -20.52 4.41
N CYS A 14 -2.75 -19.33 4.63
CA CYS A 14 -1.68 -19.18 5.63
C CYS A 14 -2.16 -19.50 7.05
N LYS A 15 -3.42 -19.20 7.39
CA LYS A 15 -3.96 -19.52 8.71
C LYS A 15 -4.11 -21.02 8.90
N VAL A 16 -4.63 -21.74 7.89
CA VAL A 16 -4.75 -23.20 7.91
C VAL A 16 -3.38 -23.84 8.14
N VAL A 17 -2.34 -23.39 7.42
CA VAL A 17 -0.97 -23.91 7.60
C VAL A 17 -0.42 -23.60 8.99
N THR A 18 -0.66 -22.41 9.54
CA THR A 18 -0.19 -22.10 10.91
C THR A 18 -0.94 -22.90 11.97
N ASP A 19 -2.23 -23.19 11.77
CA ASP A 19 -3.02 -24.02 12.67
C ASP A 19 -2.49 -25.48 12.66
N GLU A 20 -2.11 -26.01 11.49
CA GLU A 20 -1.49 -27.34 11.35
C GLU A 20 -0.12 -27.44 12.04
N LEU A 21 0.66 -26.36 12.00
CA LEU A 21 2.00 -26.28 12.60
C LEU A 21 1.97 -25.82 14.07
N ASN A 22 0.78 -25.60 14.63
CA ASN A 22 0.58 -25.06 15.97
C ASN A 22 1.36 -23.74 16.22
N ALA A 23 1.46 -22.92 15.18
CA ALA A 23 2.15 -21.63 15.15
C ALA A 23 1.16 -20.47 15.30
N ALA A 24 1.62 -19.35 15.86
CA ALA A 24 0.78 -18.16 16.01
C ALA A 24 0.62 -17.44 14.67
N TYR A 25 -0.63 -17.20 14.28
CA TYR A 25 -0.98 -16.37 13.12
C TYR A 25 -1.32 -14.95 13.58
N PHE A 26 -0.62 -13.95 13.06
CA PHE A 26 -0.90 -12.54 13.34
C PHE A 26 -0.95 -11.73 12.05
N ARG A 27 -2.11 -11.12 11.80
CA ARG A 27 -2.37 -10.30 10.62
C ARG A 27 -2.75 -8.89 11.04
N LEU A 28 -2.04 -7.91 10.49
CA LEU A 28 -2.32 -6.50 10.71
C LEU A 28 -3.51 -6.03 9.89
N ASN A 29 -4.21 -5.02 10.41
CA ASN A 29 -5.30 -4.39 9.68
C ASN A 29 -4.78 -3.70 8.42
N MET A 30 -5.44 -3.97 7.29
CA MET A 30 -5.09 -3.34 6.03
C MET A 30 -5.40 -1.84 6.06
N PRO A 31 -4.54 -0.98 5.48
CA PRO A 31 -4.72 0.47 5.50
C PRO A 31 -6.03 0.93 4.86
N ASN A 32 -6.54 0.18 3.88
CA ASN A 32 -7.83 0.43 3.24
C ASN A 32 -8.03 1.92 2.88
N SER A 33 -9.16 2.50 3.28
CA SER A 33 -9.49 3.89 3.03
C SER A 33 -9.21 4.77 4.25
N GLN A 34 -8.26 4.36 5.11
CA GLN A 34 -7.86 5.17 6.26
C GLN A 34 -7.30 6.52 5.79
N SER A 35 -7.73 7.59 6.44
CA SER A 35 -7.38 8.97 6.08
C SER A 35 -5.87 9.20 6.05
N VAL A 36 -5.13 8.61 6.99
CA VAL A 36 -3.66 8.70 7.05
C VAL A 36 -2.98 8.11 5.82
N PHE A 37 -3.51 7.00 5.30
CA PHE A 37 -2.97 6.37 4.10
C PHE A 37 -3.26 7.21 2.86
N ILE A 38 -4.48 7.75 2.75
CA ILE A 38 -4.87 8.65 1.66
C ILE A 38 -4.04 9.94 1.69
N ALA A 39 -3.78 10.51 2.87
CA ALA A 39 -2.95 11.69 3.03
C ALA A 39 -1.51 11.44 2.56
N CYS A 40 -0.93 10.30 2.94
CA CYS A 40 0.40 9.88 2.47
C CYS A 40 0.45 9.75 0.94
N LEU A 41 -0.56 9.13 0.31
CA LEU A 41 -0.64 9.05 -1.15
C LEU A 41 -0.73 10.43 -1.80
N ALA A 42 -1.54 11.33 -1.24
CA ALA A 42 -1.69 12.69 -1.75
C ALA A 42 -0.38 13.48 -1.67
N GLU A 43 0.39 13.30 -0.60
CA GLU A 43 1.72 13.90 -0.42
C GLU A 43 2.69 13.41 -1.50
N ILE A 44 2.80 12.09 -1.69
CA ILE A 44 3.67 11.48 -2.70
C ILE A 44 3.34 11.99 -4.12
N VAL A 45 2.04 12.04 -4.47
CA VAL A 45 1.61 12.55 -5.78
C VAL A 45 1.96 14.03 -5.92
N SER A 46 1.77 14.83 -4.86
CA SER A 46 2.08 16.26 -4.87
C SER A 46 3.58 16.51 -5.04
N GLU A 47 4.43 15.75 -4.35
CA GLU A 47 5.88 15.80 -4.50
C GLU A 47 6.30 15.42 -5.92
N LYS A 48 5.71 14.34 -6.46
CA LYS A 48 6.03 13.90 -7.82
C LYS A 48 5.64 14.92 -8.88
N MET A 49 4.48 15.57 -8.70
CA MET A 49 4.04 16.64 -9.60
C MET A 49 4.99 17.83 -9.58
N LYS A 50 5.49 18.24 -8.41
CA LYS A 50 6.50 19.32 -8.33
C LYS A 50 7.77 18.96 -9.07
N GLU A 51 8.30 17.75 -8.87
CA GLU A 51 9.51 17.28 -9.56
C GLU A 51 9.37 17.32 -11.09
N ILE A 52 8.22 16.92 -11.62
CA ILE A 52 7.94 16.94 -13.07
C ILE A 52 7.86 18.38 -13.58
N VAL A 53 7.09 19.23 -12.90
CA VAL A 53 6.95 20.65 -13.29
C VAL A 53 8.29 21.37 -13.26
N ASP A 54 9.11 21.14 -12.23
CA ASP A 54 10.45 21.74 -12.12
C ASP A 54 11.38 21.26 -13.25
N LYS A 55 11.32 19.98 -13.62
CA LYS A 55 12.07 19.44 -14.78
C LYS A 55 11.61 20.07 -16.10
N ASP A 56 10.31 20.20 -16.30
CA ASP A 56 9.75 20.83 -17.51
C ASP A 56 10.11 22.32 -17.59
N LEU A 57 10.12 23.04 -16.46
CA LEU A 57 10.60 24.42 -16.38
C LEU A 57 12.09 24.53 -16.73
N ILE A 58 12.92 23.60 -16.27
CA ILE A 58 14.35 23.60 -16.61
C ILE A 58 14.56 23.30 -18.10
N LEU A 59 13.82 22.36 -18.68
CA LEU A 59 13.98 21.98 -20.09
C LEU A 59 13.49 23.07 -21.05
N ASN A 60 12.44 23.82 -20.70
CA ASN A 60 11.85 24.84 -21.57
C ASN A 60 12.55 26.21 -21.50
N ASN A 61 13.44 26.43 -20.53
CA ASN A 61 14.19 27.68 -20.37
C ASN A 61 15.65 27.58 -20.87
N ASN A 62 16.02 26.48 -21.56
CA ASN A 62 17.36 26.22 -22.10
C ASN A 62 17.36 26.18 -23.64
#